data_AF-A0AAE1CJ10-F1
#
_entry.id   AF-A0AAE1CJ10-F1
#
_cell.length_a   1.000
_cell.length_b   1.000
_cell.length_c   1.000
_cell.angle_alpha   90.00
_cell.angle_beta   90.00
_cell.angle_gamma   90.00
#
_symmetry.space_group_name_H-M   'P 1'
#
loop_
_entity.id
_entity.type
_entity.pdbx_description
1 polymer ?
#
loop_
_entity_poly.entity_id
_entity_poly.type
_entity_poly.pdbx_seq_one_letter_code
_entity_poly.pdbx_strand_id
1 'polypeptide(L)'
;MKKTNRRIINVTGLILCVTILITTCQTVSNCSDDEYGSKCENRCSANCATATGPGRVCDGVSGACLRGCQPGYRGIQCIEICKNGTYGLDCAERCSATCTANTCDPISGVCEAGCQAGYEGPRCRTSERDRVTCADKRYGRKCEKSCHAHCAGRNRAGRVCDVLTGVCLRGCTPGHQGNHCDIFCSPGTYGMNCTKKCSATCRAYTCDAISGVCDVGCQAGYEGPSCRTMCRVGTYGEDCASTCSDHCAVRGFCESVSGTCYKGCQAGYFGPTCQQGCPRKKNQLSTTNGKSQIFCTRTFDEMRIEINGLPRDLRSEIDRAKELRNEIDRERGRKI
;
A
#
# COMPACT_ATOMS: atom_id res chain seq x y z
N MET A 1 -44.31 31.98 87.45
CA MET A 1 -43.26 32.74 88.16
C MET A 1 -43.15 34.12 87.52
N LYS A 2 -43.29 35.16 88.36
CA LYS A 2 -42.98 36.60 88.19
C LYS A 2 -43.44 37.28 86.88
N LYS A 3 -44.61 37.93 86.83
CA LYS A 3 -44.95 39.31 87.31
C LYS A 3 -44.06 40.42 86.70
N THR A 4 -44.63 41.23 85.80
CA THR A 4 -44.90 42.70 85.99
C THR A 4 -43.81 43.54 85.27
N ASN A 5 -44.04 44.65 84.55
CA ASN A 5 -45.03 45.72 84.68
C ASN A 5 -45.18 46.53 83.37
N ARG A 6 -46.39 47.07 83.15
CA ARG A 6 -46.70 48.16 82.22
C ARG A 6 -46.09 49.48 82.73
N ARG A 7 -45.86 50.45 81.82
CA ARG A 7 -46.42 51.81 81.95
C ARG A 7 -46.24 52.63 80.66
N ILE A 8 -47.38 53.06 80.13
CA ILE A 8 -47.55 54.17 79.22
C ILE A 8 -47.45 55.45 80.05
N ILE A 9 -46.61 56.41 79.67
CA ILE A 9 -46.76 57.84 80.03
C ILE A 9 -46.40 58.67 78.79
N ASN A 10 -47.30 59.58 78.46
CA ASN A 10 -47.34 60.47 77.32
C ASN A 10 -47.16 61.89 77.87
N VAL A 11 -46.09 62.63 77.55
CA VAL A 11 -45.96 64.08 77.85
C VAL A 11 -45.01 64.77 76.86
N THR A 12 -45.63 65.49 75.92
CA THR A 12 -45.30 66.82 75.36
C THR A 12 -43.89 67.44 75.51
N GLY A 13 -43.41 68.07 74.42
CA GLY A 13 -42.49 69.21 74.46
C GLY A 13 -41.19 68.98 73.67
N LEU A 14 -41.21 69.11 72.35
CA LEU A 14 -40.70 70.28 71.62
C LEU A 14 -39.27 70.75 72.02
N ILE A 15 -38.39 70.61 71.03
CA ILE A 15 -37.20 71.44 70.75
C ILE A 15 -35.99 71.17 71.65
N LEU A 16 -35.02 70.40 71.15
CA LEU A 16 -33.75 70.94 70.66
C LEU A 16 -32.89 69.77 70.10
N CYS A 17 -32.15 70.06 69.03
CA CYS A 17 -31.03 69.27 68.49
C CYS A 17 -31.38 68.06 67.61
N VAL A 18 -31.95 68.42 66.46
CA VAL A 18 -31.56 67.97 65.11
C VAL A 18 -30.09 67.46 65.01
N THR A 19 -29.93 66.41 64.18
CA THR A 19 -28.73 65.91 63.49
C THR A 19 -27.67 65.15 64.28
N ILE A 20 -27.66 63.81 64.14
CA ILE A 20 -26.64 63.00 63.43
C ILE A 20 -26.93 61.50 63.74
N LEU A 21 -26.76 60.63 62.74
CA LEU A 21 -27.03 59.17 62.69
C LEU A 21 -28.35 58.74 62.02
N ILE A 22 -28.62 59.30 60.84
CA ILE A 22 -29.08 58.43 59.74
C ILE A 22 -27.81 57.76 59.20
N THR A 23 -27.55 56.55 59.68
CA THR A 23 -26.55 55.64 59.10
C THR A 23 -26.84 55.54 57.60
N THR A 24 -25.84 55.90 56.80
CA THR A 24 -25.95 56.08 55.36
C THR A 24 -26.52 54.83 54.67
N CYS A 25 -27.76 54.93 54.17
CA CYS A 25 -28.16 54.21 52.97
C CYS A 25 -27.39 54.87 51.82
N GLN A 26 -26.13 54.46 51.60
CA GLN A 26 -25.43 54.85 50.37
C GLN A 26 -26.09 54.08 49.23
N THR A 27 -26.94 54.80 48.49
CA THR A 27 -27.37 54.40 47.17
C THR A 27 -26.13 54.13 46.31
N VAL A 28 -26.06 52.91 45.80
CA VAL A 28 -25.06 52.41 44.86
C VAL A 28 -24.76 53.46 43.77
N SER A 29 -23.50 53.93 43.78
CA SER A 29 -22.70 54.49 42.68
C SER A 29 -23.41 55.19 41.51
N ASN A 30 -23.29 56.52 41.42
CA ASN A 30 -23.62 57.34 40.24
C ASN A 30 -22.58 57.19 39.10
N CYS A 31 -22.02 55.98 38.91
CA CYS A 31 -21.05 55.71 37.84
C CYS A 31 -21.76 55.52 36.50
N SER A 32 -21.02 55.73 35.41
CA SER A 32 -21.46 55.38 34.06
C SER A 32 -21.77 53.87 33.96
N ASP A 33 -22.54 53.47 32.93
CA ASP A 33 -23.00 52.08 32.75
C ASP A 33 -21.85 51.05 32.59
N ASP A 34 -20.66 51.54 32.29
CA ASP A 34 -19.42 50.80 32.04
C ASP A 34 -18.31 51.06 33.08
N GLU A 35 -18.64 51.66 34.23
CA GLU A 35 -17.69 51.99 35.30
C GLU A 35 -18.07 51.34 36.65
N TYR A 36 -17.04 51.00 37.43
CA TYR A 36 -17.18 50.41 38.77
C TYR A 36 -16.10 50.90 39.74
N GLY A 37 -16.37 50.71 41.03
CA GLY A 37 -15.49 51.10 42.13
C GLY A 37 -16.09 52.23 42.97
N SER A 38 -15.53 52.43 44.17
CA SER A 38 -16.04 53.42 45.12
C SER A 38 -16.00 54.87 44.61
N LYS A 39 -15.20 55.13 43.56
CA LYS A 39 -15.03 56.42 42.90
C LYS A 39 -15.16 56.31 41.37
N CYS A 40 -15.76 55.24 40.84
CA CYS A 40 -15.89 54.98 39.40
C CYS A 40 -14.54 54.95 38.65
N GLU A 41 -13.47 54.53 39.33
CA GLU A 41 -12.10 54.60 38.85
C GLU A 41 -11.71 53.46 37.89
N ASN A 42 -12.53 52.42 37.78
CA ASN A 42 -12.28 51.27 36.94
C ASN A 42 -13.38 51.10 35.88
N ARG A 43 -13.01 50.58 34.71
CA ARG A 43 -13.95 50.25 33.64
C ARG A 43 -14.33 48.78 33.65
N CYS A 44 -15.59 48.47 33.38
CA CYS A 44 -16.08 47.12 33.19
C CYS A 44 -15.27 46.41 32.10
N SER A 45 -15.08 45.10 32.26
CA SER A 45 -14.42 44.28 31.25
C SER A 45 -15.18 44.33 29.92
N ALA A 46 -14.46 44.53 28.82
CA ALA A 46 -15.03 44.46 27.47
C ALA A 46 -15.58 43.08 27.11
N ASN A 47 -15.15 42.04 27.86
CA ASN A 47 -15.57 40.66 27.66
C ASN A 47 -16.79 40.28 28.52
N CYS A 48 -17.40 41.22 29.26
CA CYS A 48 -18.70 40.97 29.86
C CYS A 48 -19.74 40.75 28.75
N ALA A 49 -20.64 39.79 28.93
CA ALA A 49 -21.76 39.60 28.02
C ALA A 49 -22.73 40.79 28.12
N THR A 50 -23.05 41.42 26.99
CA THR A 50 -24.02 42.53 26.94
C THR A 50 -25.38 42.03 26.49
N ALA A 51 -26.45 42.71 26.93
CA ALA A 51 -27.78 42.52 26.36
C ALA A 51 -27.87 43.28 25.02
N THR A 52 -28.76 42.84 24.13
CA THR A 52 -29.30 43.71 23.07
C THR A 52 -30.21 44.76 23.73
N GLY A 53 -29.63 45.79 24.34
CA GLY A 53 -30.36 46.90 24.99
C GLY A 53 -29.51 47.75 25.94
N PRO A 54 -29.96 48.96 26.31
CA PRO A 54 -29.27 49.84 27.24
C PRO A 54 -29.31 49.31 28.68
N GLY A 55 -28.22 49.51 29.42
CA GLY A 55 -28.10 49.18 30.84
C GLY A 55 -26.68 48.83 31.28
N ARG A 56 -26.47 48.80 32.60
CA ARG A 56 -25.19 48.45 33.23
C ARG A 56 -24.68 47.07 32.83
N VAL A 57 -23.39 47.01 32.48
CA VAL A 57 -22.72 45.79 31.99
C VAL A 57 -22.07 44.99 33.13
N CYS A 58 -21.56 45.69 34.14
CA CYS A 58 -20.98 45.09 35.35
C CYS A 58 -21.52 45.74 36.63
N ASP A 59 -21.38 45.03 37.75
CA ASP A 59 -21.74 45.53 39.08
C ASP A 59 -20.91 46.77 39.42
N GLY A 60 -21.57 47.86 39.82
CA GLY A 60 -20.95 49.17 40.03
C GLY A 60 -19.98 49.23 41.21
N VAL A 61 -19.96 48.21 42.07
CA VAL A 61 -19.05 48.14 43.23
C VAL A 61 -17.90 47.18 42.98
N SER A 62 -18.19 45.96 42.55
CA SER A 62 -17.23 44.86 42.40
C SER A 62 -16.65 44.70 40.99
N GLY A 63 -17.30 45.29 39.98
CA GLY A 63 -16.96 45.09 38.58
C GLY A 63 -17.34 43.71 38.04
N ALA A 64 -18.09 42.92 38.80
CA ALA A 64 -18.53 41.59 38.39
C ALA A 64 -19.49 41.68 37.19
N CYS A 65 -19.25 40.90 36.14
CA CYS A 65 -20.09 40.93 34.94
C CYS A 65 -21.50 40.39 35.25
N LEU A 66 -22.51 41.23 35.08
CA LEU A 66 -23.88 40.93 35.53
C LEU A 66 -24.55 39.82 34.72
N ARG A 67 -24.05 39.55 33.51
CA ARG A 67 -24.59 38.54 32.59
C ARG A 67 -23.59 37.47 32.20
N GLY A 68 -22.54 37.31 33.02
CA GLY A 68 -21.45 36.40 32.74
C GLY A 68 -20.55 36.89 31.61
N CYS A 69 -19.76 35.97 31.06
CA CYS A 69 -18.70 36.27 30.12
C CYS A 69 -19.10 36.03 28.66
N GLN A 70 -18.47 36.77 27.75
CA GLN A 70 -18.42 36.39 26.35
C GLN A 70 -17.66 35.05 26.19
N PRO A 71 -17.96 34.26 25.14
CA PRO A 71 -17.23 33.02 24.88
C PRO A 71 -15.71 33.24 24.80
N GLY A 72 -14.94 32.32 25.36
CA GLY A 72 -13.47 32.41 25.44
C GLY A 72 -12.93 33.03 26.72
N TYR A 73 -13.81 33.54 27.59
CA TYR A 73 -13.46 34.15 28.85
C TYR A 73 -14.24 33.53 30.01
N ARG A 74 -13.67 33.64 31.23
CA ARG A 74 -14.31 33.19 32.47
C ARG A 74 -13.89 34.07 33.66
N GLY A 75 -14.47 33.76 34.81
CA GLY A 75 -14.21 34.44 36.08
C GLY A 75 -15.15 35.62 36.30
N ILE A 76 -15.16 36.15 37.52
CA ILE A 76 -16.16 37.15 37.93
C ILE A 76 -16.12 38.45 37.10
N GLN A 77 -14.95 38.83 36.60
CA GLN A 77 -14.74 40.01 35.75
C GLN A 77 -14.42 39.65 34.29
N CYS A 78 -14.52 38.37 33.90
CA CYS A 78 -14.28 37.92 32.52
C CYS A 78 -12.91 38.32 31.94
N ILE A 79 -11.88 38.32 32.79
CA ILE A 79 -10.49 38.64 32.41
C ILE A 79 -9.65 37.38 32.17
N GLU A 80 -10.09 36.22 32.67
CA GLU A 80 -9.38 34.97 32.46
C GLU A 80 -9.75 34.40 31.09
N ILE A 81 -8.75 34.22 30.22
CA ILE A 81 -8.90 33.51 28.94
C ILE A 81 -9.03 32.01 29.21
N CYS A 82 -9.84 31.31 28.43
CA CYS A 82 -9.91 29.85 28.49
C CYS A 82 -8.52 29.21 28.33
N LYS A 83 -8.21 28.27 29.22
CA LYS A 83 -6.95 27.52 29.16
C LYS A 83 -6.95 26.60 27.94
N ASN A 84 -5.75 26.31 27.40
CA ASN A 84 -5.57 25.34 26.33
C ASN A 84 -6.33 24.04 26.62
N GLY A 85 -7.14 23.60 25.65
CA GLY A 85 -8.00 22.42 25.78
C GLY A 85 -9.46 22.73 26.14
N THR A 86 -9.81 24.00 26.40
CA THR A 86 -11.20 24.43 26.68
C THR A 86 -11.59 25.67 25.88
N TYR A 87 -12.88 25.82 25.56
CA TYR A 87 -13.39 26.95 24.79
C TYR A 87 -14.87 27.23 25.11
N GLY A 88 -15.42 28.29 24.51
CA GLY A 88 -16.85 28.60 24.56
C GLY A 88 -17.25 29.38 25.81
N LEU A 89 -18.55 29.35 26.13
CA LEU A 89 -19.09 30.07 27.29
C LEU A 89 -18.54 29.47 28.59
N ASP A 90 -17.97 30.31 29.44
CA ASP A 90 -17.32 29.92 30.71
C ASP A 90 -16.29 28.78 30.58
N CYS A 91 -15.73 28.59 29.37
CA CYS A 91 -14.82 27.51 29.05
C CYS A 91 -15.39 26.11 29.33
N ALA A 92 -16.71 25.94 29.24
CA ALA A 92 -17.39 24.68 29.56
C ALA A 92 -17.17 23.59 28.50
N GLU A 93 -16.82 23.96 27.26
CA GLU A 93 -16.57 23.02 26.18
C GLU A 93 -15.09 22.61 26.16
N ARG A 94 -14.82 21.37 25.71
CA ARG A 94 -13.46 20.84 25.56
C ARG A 94 -13.06 20.82 24.09
N CYS A 95 -11.83 21.22 23.78
CA CYS A 95 -11.25 21.04 22.45
C CYS A 95 -11.33 19.57 22.03
N SER A 96 -11.46 19.30 20.73
CA SER A 96 -11.38 17.92 20.25
C SER A 96 -10.02 17.31 20.56
N ALA A 97 -10.01 16.07 21.04
CA ALA A 97 -8.78 15.31 21.32
C ALA A 97 -7.93 15.03 20.06
N THR A 98 -8.51 15.28 18.89
CA THR A 98 -7.89 15.13 17.57
C THR A 98 -7.36 16.46 17.00
N CYS A 99 -7.50 17.59 17.72
CA CYS A 99 -6.74 18.79 17.39
C CYS A 99 -5.23 18.49 17.58
N THR A 100 -4.38 19.12 16.78
CA THR A 100 -2.93 19.07 17.02
C THR A 100 -2.61 19.67 18.38
N ALA A 101 -1.86 18.95 19.22
CA ALA A 101 -1.53 19.34 20.59
C ALA A 101 -2.73 19.63 21.52
N ASN A 102 -3.94 19.18 21.16
CA ASN A 102 -5.19 19.48 21.89
C ASN A 102 -5.47 20.99 22.08
N THR A 103 -4.95 21.84 21.18
CA THR A 103 -5.19 23.28 21.20
C THR A 103 -6.29 23.67 20.22
N CYS A 104 -7.15 24.60 20.63
CA CYS A 104 -8.20 25.17 19.80
C CYS A 104 -8.46 26.63 20.20
N ASP A 105 -9.04 27.40 19.28
CA ASP A 105 -9.44 28.78 19.53
C ASP A 105 -10.40 28.86 20.74
N PRO A 106 -10.12 29.69 21.77
CA PRO A 106 -10.90 29.72 23.01
C PRO A 106 -12.34 30.19 22.80
N ILE A 107 -12.65 30.88 21.71
CA ILE A 107 -14.00 31.39 21.42
C ILE A 107 -14.81 30.34 20.66
N SER A 108 -14.29 29.91 19.52
CA SER A 108 -14.98 29.09 18.52
C SER A 108 -14.62 27.61 18.58
N GLY A 109 -13.61 27.19 19.34
CA GLY A 109 -13.18 25.80 19.43
C GLY A 109 -12.56 25.23 18.15
N VAL A 110 -12.20 26.09 17.20
CA VAL A 110 -11.57 25.69 15.92
C VAL A 110 -10.12 25.28 16.15
N CYS A 111 -9.68 24.16 15.59
CA CYS A 111 -8.31 23.69 15.70
C CYS A 111 -7.42 24.45 14.69
N GLU A 112 -6.88 25.61 15.08
CA GLU A 112 -6.07 26.48 14.19
C GLU A 112 -4.79 25.82 13.70
N ALA A 113 -4.13 25.01 14.55
CA ALA A 113 -2.97 24.20 14.19
C ALA A 113 -3.33 22.99 13.28
N GLY A 114 -4.62 22.80 12.97
CA GLY A 114 -5.14 21.71 12.17
C GLY A 114 -5.30 20.40 12.95
N CYS A 115 -5.81 19.39 12.25
CA CYS A 115 -6.10 18.09 12.82
C CYS A 115 -4.91 17.14 12.84
N GLN A 116 -4.94 16.18 13.78
CA GLN A 116 -4.13 14.97 13.72
C GLN A 116 -4.41 14.20 12.42
N ALA A 117 -3.50 13.30 12.02
CA ALA A 117 -3.64 12.54 10.79
C ALA A 117 -4.98 11.77 10.76
N GLY A 118 -5.63 11.73 9.59
CA GLY A 118 -6.89 11.01 9.38
C GLY A 118 -8.17 11.74 9.82
N TYR A 119 -8.05 12.97 10.32
CA TYR A 119 -9.18 13.84 10.70
C TYR A 119 -9.17 15.14 9.88
N GLU A 120 -10.34 15.67 9.57
CA GLU A 120 -10.51 16.96 8.87
C GLU A 120 -11.71 17.75 9.43
N GLY A 121 -11.87 18.98 8.96
CA GLY A 121 -12.89 19.92 9.42
C GLY A 121 -12.42 20.88 10.52
N PRO A 122 -13.20 21.94 10.81
CA PRO A 122 -12.75 23.06 11.63
C PRO A 122 -12.53 22.70 13.11
N ARG A 123 -13.25 21.71 13.65
CA ARG A 123 -13.08 21.25 15.05
C ARG A 123 -12.54 19.82 15.17
N CYS A 124 -12.14 19.19 14.07
CA CYS A 124 -11.68 17.80 14.00
C CYS A 124 -12.60 16.77 14.73
N ARG A 125 -13.89 17.08 14.94
CA ARG A 125 -14.79 16.30 15.79
C ARG A 125 -15.07 14.92 15.17
N THR A 126 -15.18 13.92 16.04
CA THR A 126 -15.46 12.52 15.71
C THR A 126 -16.84 12.14 16.24
N SER A 127 -17.91 12.81 15.80
CA SER A 127 -19.24 12.25 16.07
C SER A 127 -19.44 11.06 15.13
N GLU A 128 -20.03 9.96 15.58
CA GLU A 128 -20.25 8.75 14.76
C GLU A 128 -21.12 9.01 13.51
N ARG A 129 -21.74 10.20 13.40
CA ARG A 129 -22.51 10.65 12.24
C ARG A 129 -21.76 11.63 11.32
N ASP A 130 -20.70 12.28 11.81
CA ASP A 130 -19.91 13.27 11.06
C ASP A 130 -18.48 12.76 10.85
N ARG A 131 -18.34 11.54 10.32
CA ARG A 131 -17.04 11.00 9.93
C ARG A 131 -16.56 11.73 8.68
N VAL A 132 -16.11 12.97 8.83
CA VAL A 132 -15.24 13.64 7.86
C VAL A 132 -13.87 12.96 8.00
N THR A 133 -13.80 11.72 7.50
CA THR A 133 -12.53 11.10 7.14
C THR A 133 -12.24 11.50 5.73
N CYS A 134 -10.95 11.71 5.45
CA CYS A 134 -10.44 12.09 4.14
C CYS A 134 -11.31 11.55 3.01
N ALA A 135 -11.80 12.48 2.17
CA ALA A 135 -12.54 12.17 0.97
C ALA A 135 -11.87 11.03 0.17
N ASP A 136 -12.68 10.30 -0.60
CA ASP A 136 -12.26 9.11 -1.34
C ASP A 136 -10.89 9.29 -2.01
N LYS A 137 -9.98 8.35 -1.71
CA LYS A 137 -8.59 8.31 -2.19
C LYS A 137 -7.64 9.34 -1.59
N ARG A 138 -7.93 9.93 -0.42
CA ARG A 138 -6.99 10.82 0.28
C ARG A 138 -6.56 10.28 1.64
N TYR A 139 -5.38 10.68 2.10
CA TYR A 139 -4.80 10.27 3.38
C TYR A 139 -3.87 11.35 3.98
N GLY A 140 -3.46 11.14 5.24
CA GLY A 140 -2.48 11.98 5.94
C GLY A 140 -3.11 13.11 6.75
N ARG A 141 -2.28 14.06 7.22
CA ARG A 141 -2.77 15.27 7.90
C ARG A 141 -3.49 16.16 6.91
N LYS A 142 -4.64 16.71 7.32
CA LYS A 142 -5.50 17.55 6.47
C LYS A 142 -5.89 16.92 5.13
N CYS A 143 -5.71 15.61 4.97
CA CYS A 143 -6.05 14.86 3.74
C CYS A 143 -5.37 15.41 2.47
N GLU A 144 -4.16 15.96 2.61
CA GLU A 144 -3.43 16.59 1.50
C GLU A 144 -2.81 15.56 0.54
N LYS A 145 -2.56 14.33 1.01
CA LYS A 145 -1.96 13.27 0.20
C LYS A 145 -3.03 12.41 -0.47
N SER A 146 -2.69 11.82 -1.61
CA SER A 146 -3.59 10.96 -2.39
C SER A 146 -3.08 9.52 -2.41
N CYS A 147 -3.99 8.57 -2.24
CA CYS A 147 -3.69 7.15 -2.41
C CYS A 147 -3.07 6.91 -3.79
N HIS A 148 -2.13 5.96 -3.88
CA HIS A 148 -1.50 5.64 -5.15
C HIS A 148 -2.51 5.08 -6.16
N ALA A 149 -2.28 5.35 -7.45
CA ALA A 149 -3.20 4.96 -8.52
C ALA A 149 -3.35 3.43 -8.65
N HIS A 150 -2.33 2.68 -8.24
CA HIS A 150 -2.26 1.22 -8.34
C HIS A 150 -2.75 0.49 -7.08
N CYS A 151 -3.37 1.18 -6.10
CA CYS A 151 -4.09 0.50 -5.02
C CYS A 151 -5.31 -0.25 -5.58
N ALA A 152 -5.50 -1.52 -5.20
CA ALA A 152 -6.54 -2.38 -5.76
C ALA A 152 -7.93 -2.13 -5.16
N GLY A 153 -8.77 -1.34 -5.82
CA GLY A 153 -10.19 -1.22 -5.47
C GLY A 153 -10.46 -0.64 -4.08
N ARG A 154 -11.69 -0.82 -3.57
CA ARG A 154 -12.15 -0.33 -2.25
C ARG A 154 -12.39 -1.48 -1.28
N ASN A 155 -12.19 -1.24 0.01
CA ASN A 155 -12.59 -2.17 1.07
C ASN A 155 -14.10 -2.06 1.38
N ARG A 156 -14.60 -2.83 2.35
CA ARG A 156 -16.02 -2.81 2.77
C ARG A 156 -16.50 -1.45 3.28
N ALA A 157 -15.60 -0.61 3.76
CA ALA A 157 -15.89 0.74 4.23
C ALA A 157 -15.70 1.81 3.13
N GLY A 158 -15.57 1.41 1.86
CA GLY A 158 -15.41 2.33 0.73
C GLY A 158 -14.00 2.90 0.53
N ARG A 159 -13.00 2.47 1.32
CA ARG A 159 -11.65 3.07 1.31
C ARG A 159 -10.68 2.31 0.41
N VAL A 160 -9.83 3.06 -0.29
CA VAL A 160 -8.78 2.53 -1.19
C VAL A 160 -7.47 2.28 -0.44
N CYS A 161 -6.99 3.30 0.28
CA CYS A 161 -5.83 3.20 1.14
C CYS A 161 -6.16 3.62 2.57
N ASP A 162 -5.29 3.27 3.51
CA ASP A 162 -5.39 3.67 4.90
C ASP A 162 -5.30 5.19 5.04
N VAL A 163 -6.23 5.78 5.79
CA VAL A 163 -6.38 7.25 5.90
C VAL A 163 -5.25 7.92 6.68
N LEU A 164 -4.49 7.16 7.48
CA LEU A 164 -3.37 7.67 8.27
C LEU A 164 -2.06 7.53 7.49
N THR A 165 -1.81 6.32 7.01
CA THR A 165 -0.51 5.89 6.48
C THR A 165 -0.44 5.93 4.96
N GLY A 166 -1.57 5.81 4.26
CA GLY A 166 -1.61 5.72 2.80
C GLY A 166 -1.38 4.32 2.25
N VAL A 167 -1.29 3.29 3.11
CA VAL A 167 -1.07 1.90 2.71
C VAL A 167 -2.30 1.33 2.00
N CYS A 168 -2.13 0.69 0.85
CA CYS A 168 -3.24 0.15 0.05
C CYS A 168 -3.92 -1.02 0.77
N LEU A 169 -5.22 -0.91 1.05
CA LEU A 169 -5.96 -1.82 1.95
C LEU A 169 -6.31 -3.19 1.34
N ARG A 170 -6.16 -3.31 0.03
CA ARG A 170 -6.48 -4.48 -0.78
C ARG A 170 -5.30 -4.94 -1.63
N GLY A 171 -4.11 -4.43 -1.31
CA GLY A 171 -2.90 -4.63 -2.11
C GLY A 171 -2.94 -3.83 -3.41
N CYS A 172 -2.19 -4.31 -4.38
CA CYS A 172 -1.86 -3.63 -5.63
C CYS A 172 -2.54 -4.25 -6.84
N THR A 173 -2.80 -3.43 -7.85
CA THR A 173 -3.16 -3.90 -9.19
C THR A 173 -2.02 -4.72 -9.80
N PRO A 174 -2.28 -5.55 -10.83
CA PRO A 174 -1.24 -6.29 -11.53
C PRO A 174 -0.09 -5.40 -11.99
N GLY A 175 1.15 -5.90 -11.88
CA GLY A 175 2.38 -5.17 -12.26
C GLY A 175 3.01 -4.35 -11.13
N HIS A 176 2.35 -4.22 -9.98
CA HIS A 176 2.82 -3.39 -8.87
C HIS A 176 2.83 -4.14 -7.53
N GLN A 177 3.68 -3.70 -6.62
CA GLN A 177 3.85 -4.22 -5.26
C GLN A 177 4.27 -3.14 -4.26
N GLY A 178 4.44 -3.53 -3.00
CA GLY A 178 4.77 -2.64 -1.89
C GLY A 178 3.52 -2.10 -1.19
N ASN A 179 3.73 -1.48 -0.03
CA ASN A 179 2.64 -0.98 0.80
C ASN A 179 1.84 0.14 0.13
N HIS A 180 2.47 0.90 -0.76
CA HIS A 180 1.85 2.01 -1.50
C HIS A 180 1.69 1.71 -2.99
N CYS A 181 2.04 0.51 -3.48
CA CYS A 181 1.91 0.13 -4.89
C CYS A 181 2.65 1.07 -5.86
N ASP A 182 3.74 1.67 -5.39
CA ASP A 182 4.66 2.56 -6.10
C ASP A 182 5.87 1.80 -6.68
N ILE A 183 6.02 0.53 -6.33
CA ILE A 183 7.11 -0.34 -6.79
C ILE A 183 6.58 -1.24 -7.91
N PHE A 184 7.24 -1.22 -9.07
CA PHE A 184 6.93 -2.13 -10.18
C PHE A 184 7.44 -3.56 -9.88
N CYS A 185 6.85 -4.59 -10.49
CA CYS A 185 7.33 -5.96 -10.33
C CYS A 185 8.77 -6.10 -10.81
N SER A 186 9.58 -6.84 -10.05
CA SER A 186 10.93 -7.21 -10.49
C SER A 186 10.85 -8.23 -11.63
N PRO A 187 11.85 -8.26 -12.55
CA PRO A 187 11.90 -9.26 -13.61
C PRO A 187 11.72 -10.68 -13.06
N GLY A 188 10.92 -11.50 -13.74
CA GLY A 188 10.60 -12.85 -13.30
C GLY A 188 9.34 -12.96 -12.41
N THR A 189 8.69 -11.85 -12.08
CA THR A 189 7.44 -11.83 -11.30
C THR A 189 6.35 -11.01 -11.97
N TYR A 190 5.08 -11.40 -11.76
CA TYR A 190 3.93 -10.74 -12.39
C TYR A 190 2.64 -10.87 -11.56
N GLY A 191 1.60 -10.19 -12.02
CA GLY A 191 0.27 -10.24 -11.44
C GLY A 191 0.10 -9.32 -10.23
N MET A 192 -1.02 -9.49 -9.51
CA MET A 192 -1.31 -8.67 -8.33
C MET A 192 -0.25 -8.87 -7.24
N ASN A 193 0.25 -7.76 -6.70
CA ASN A 193 1.31 -7.75 -5.69
C ASN A 193 2.58 -8.52 -6.13
N CYS A 194 2.80 -8.73 -7.43
CA CYS A 194 3.94 -9.48 -7.99
C CYS A 194 4.13 -10.88 -7.37
N THR A 195 3.03 -11.53 -6.98
CA THR A 195 3.05 -12.81 -6.25
C THR A 195 3.23 -14.02 -7.18
N LYS A 196 3.01 -13.87 -8.48
CA LYS A 196 3.19 -14.95 -9.46
C LYS A 196 4.58 -14.88 -10.07
N LYS A 197 5.13 -16.05 -10.44
CA LYS A 197 6.44 -16.17 -11.09
C LYS A 197 6.27 -16.48 -12.58
N CYS A 198 7.12 -15.88 -13.41
CA CYS A 198 7.22 -16.21 -14.83
C CYS A 198 7.48 -17.72 -15.01
N SER A 199 7.08 -18.26 -16.17
CA SER A 199 7.39 -19.65 -16.47
C SER A 199 8.90 -19.87 -16.57
N ALA A 200 9.39 -20.99 -16.06
CA ALA A 200 10.80 -21.38 -16.18
C ALA A 200 11.24 -21.56 -17.65
N THR A 201 10.27 -21.80 -18.53
CA THR A 201 10.42 -21.99 -19.98
C THR A 201 10.27 -20.69 -20.78
N CYS A 202 10.03 -19.55 -20.15
CA CYS A 202 10.24 -18.25 -20.81
C CYS A 202 11.74 -18.10 -21.12
N ARG A 203 12.10 -17.61 -22.30
CA ARG A 203 13.47 -17.19 -22.56
C ARG A 203 13.84 -16.04 -21.60
N ALA A 204 15.08 -16.02 -21.13
CA ALA A 204 15.58 -15.09 -20.10
C ALA A 204 14.83 -15.08 -18.75
N TYR A 205 13.86 -15.99 -18.52
CA TYR A 205 13.01 -16.01 -17.33
C TYR A 205 12.25 -14.68 -17.11
N THR A 206 11.97 -13.93 -18.18
CA THR A 206 11.21 -12.67 -18.12
C THR A 206 9.82 -12.83 -18.72
N CYS A 207 8.86 -12.10 -18.15
CA CYS A 207 7.49 -12.04 -18.64
C CYS A 207 6.86 -10.71 -18.23
N ASP A 208 5.85 -10.30 -18.99
CA ASP A 208 5.10 -9.08 -18.76
C ASP A 208 4.53 -9.07 -17.33
N ALA A 209 4.84 -8.01 -16.59
CA ALA A 209 4.53 -7.90 -15.17
C ALA A 209 3.01 -7.90 -14.87
N ILE A 210 2.18 -7.62 -15.87
CA ILE A 210 0.71 -7.58 -15.74
C ILE A 210 0.11 -8.94 -16.07
N SER A 211 0.37 -9.45 -17.27
CA SER A 211 -0.28 -10.63 -17.86
C SER A 211 0.47 -11.94 -17.65
N GLY A 212 1.78 -11.90 -17.47
CA GLY A 212 2.65 -13.07 -17.39
C GLY A 212 2.96 -13.71 -18.73
N VAL A 213 2.79 -12.98 -19.83
CA VAL A 213 3.20 -13.39 -21.18
C VAL A 213 4.72 -13.26 -21.29
N CYS A 214 5.44 -14.27 -21.77
CA CYS A 214 6.89 -14.25 -21.87
C CYS A 214 7.35 -13.17 -22.87
N ASP A 215 8.16 -12.20 -22.42
CA ASP A 215 8.49 -11.00 -23.21
C ASP A 215 9.28 -11.31 -24.48
N VAL A 216 10.17 -12.29 -24.36
CA VAL A 216 11.10 -12.69 -25.41
C VAL A 216 10.78 -14.08 -25.94
N GLY A 217 9.57 -14.61 -25.74
CA GLY A 217 9.14 -15.92 -26.23
C GLY A 217 9.64 -17.13 -25.44
N CYS A 218 9.52 -18.32 -26.02
CA CYS A 218 9.67 -19.62 -25.39
C CYS A 218 11.00 -20.31 -25.68
N GLN A 219 11.54 -20.98 -24.66
CA GLN A 219 12.65 -21.91 -24.84
C GLN A 219 12.27 -23.02 -25.84
N ALA A 220 13.26 -23.61 -26.48
CA ALA A 220 13.05 -24.68 -27.44
C ALA A 220 12.23 -25.83 -26.85
N GLY A 221 11.23 -26.31 -27.60
CA GLY A 221 10.33 -27.37 -27.16
C GLY A 221 9.03 -26.88 -26.50
N TYR A 222 8.84 -25.56 -26.36
CA TYR A 222 7.65 -24.98 -25.74
C TYR A 222 7.03 -23.86 -26.60
N GLU A 223 5.71 -23.71 -26.49
CA GLU A 223 4.90 -22.69 -27.17
C GLU A 223 3.85 -22.06 -26.23
N GLY A 224 3.19 -21.03 -26.76
CA GLY A 224 2.10 -20.33 -26.12
C GLY A 224 2.54 -19.13 -25.28
N PRO A 225 1.60 -18.28 -24.85
CA PRO A 225 1.90 -16.98 -24.25
C PRO A 225 2.76 -17.06 -22.98
N SER A 226 2.60 -18.11 -22.17
CA SER A 226 3.43 -18.34 -20.97
C SER A 226 4.37 -19.53 -21.09
N CYS A 227 4.58 -20.07 -22.30
CA CYS A 227 5.49 -21.19 -22.58
C CYS A 227 5.24 -22.46 -21.75
N ARG A 228 4.01 -22.69 -21.29
CA ARG A 228 3.64 -23.86 -20.47
C ARG A 228 3.23 -25.07 -21.30
N THR A 229 3.09 -24.90 -22.61
CA THR A 229 2.65 -25.93 -23.53
C THR A 229 3.87 -26.46 -24.28
N MET A 230 4.05 -27.77 -24.34
CA MET A 230 5.08 -28.36 -25.20
C MET A 230 4.73 -28.21 -26.68
N CYS A 231 5.73 -28.23 -27.56
CA CYS A 231 5.48 -28.24 -28.99
C CYS A 231 4.52 -29.36 -29.39
N ARG A 232 3.62 -29.03 -30.32
CA ARG A 232 2.75 -30.02 -30.94
C ARG A 232 3.60 -31.01 -31.74
N VAL A 233 3.09 -32.23 -31.88
CA VAL A 233 3.74 -33.23 -32.74
C VAL A 233 3.88 -32.65 -34.15
N GLY A 234 5.10 -32.70 -34.69
CA GLY A 234 5.40 -32.11 -36.00
C GLY A 234 6.13 -30.76 -35.92
N THR A 235 6.23 -30.11 -34.77
CA THR A 235 6.98 -28.86 -34.61
C THR A 235 8.09 -28.97 -33.56
N TYR A 236 9.12 -28.14 -33.69
CA TYR A 236 10.26 -28.11 -32.79
C TYR A 236 10.92 -26.73 -32.72
N GLY A 237 11.88 -26.61 -31.80
CA GLY A 237 12.70 -25.42 -31.63
C GLY A 237 12.02 -24.34 -30.79
N GLU A 238 12.63 -23.16 -30.79
CA GLU A 238 12.14 -21.96 -30.11
C GLU A 238 10.75 -21.55 -30.62
N ASP A 239 9.83 -21.28 -29.69
CA ASP A 239 8.41 -20.99 -29.99
C ASP A 239 7.72 -22.05 -30.87
N CYS A 240 8.32 -23.24 -30.98
CA CYS A 240 7.92 -24.28 -31.93
C CYS A 240 7.82 -23.78 -33.38
N ALA A 241 8.65 -22.80 -33.75
CA ALA A 241 8.60 -22.13 -35.05
C ALA A 241 9.12 -23.00 -36.22
N SER A 242 9.79 -24.13 -35.93
CA SER A 242 10.30 -25.04 -36.95
C SER A 242 9.42 -26.28 -37.10
N THR A 243 9.37 -26.86 -38.29
CA THR A 243 8.58 -28.07 -38.61
C THR A 243 9.50 -29.27 -38.81
N CYS A 244 9.14 -30.42 -38.23
CA CYS A 244 9.84 -31.68 -38.42
C CYS A 244 9.93 -32.04 -39.92
N SER A 245 11.04 -32.67 -40.33
CA SER A 245 11.19 -33.12 -41.72
C SER A 245 10.17 -34.22 -42.07
N ASP A 246 9.56 -34.10 -43.24
CA ASP A 246 8.74 -35.16 -43.84
C ASP A 246 9.56 -36.41 -44.21
N HIS A 247 10.89 -36.29 -44.19
CA HIS A 247 11.84 -37.37 -44.45
C HIS A 247 12.31 -38.08 -43.18
N CYS A 248 11.74 -37.77 -42.00
CA CYS A 248 11.87 -38.66 -40.85
C CYS A 248 11.29 -40.05 -41.17
N ALA A 249 11.90 -41.11 -40.65
CA ALA A 249 11.45 -42.50 -40.86
C ALA A 249 9.99 -42.71 -40.43
N VAL A 250 9.55 -42.01 -39.38
CA VAL A 250 8.13 -41.74 -39.11
C VAL A 250 7.88 -40.29 -39.49
N ARG A 251 7.05 -40.05 -40.52
CA ARG A 251 6.81 -38.71 -41.07
C ARG A 251 6.45 -37.70 -39.98
N GLY A 252 7.16 -36.58 -39.96
CA GLY A 252 6.90 -35.48 -39.03
C GLY A 252 7.12 -35.80 -37.55
N PHE A 253 7.69 -36.97 -37.20
CA PHE A 253 7.91 -37.36 -35.80
C PHE A 253 9.36 -37.13 -35.39
N CYS A 254 9.59 -35.96 -34.76
CA CYS A 254 10.91 -35.53 -34.31
C CYS A 254 10.88 -34.97 -32.87
N GLU A 255 12.05 -34.82 -32.26
CA GLU A 255 12.21 -34.24 -30.93
C GLU A 255 11.85 -32.75 -30.92
N SER A 256 11.01 -32.34 -29.97
CA SER A 256 10.49 -30.97 -29.87
C SER A 256 11.55 -29.90 -29.60
N VAL A 257 12.69 -30.26 -29.02
CA VAL A 257 13.78 -29.29 -28.74
C VAL A 257 14.68 -29.13 -29.97
N SER A 258 15.20 -30.22 -30.52
CA SER A 258 16.27 -30.19 -31.53
C SER A 258 15.81 -30.44 -32.97
N GLY A 259 14.61 -30.98 -33.16
CA GLY A 259 14.12 -31.43 -34.47
C GLY A 259 14.68 -32.79 -34.91
N THR A 260 15.38 -33.50 -34.03
CA THR A 260 16.01 -34.78 -34.37
C THR A 260 14.97 -35.88 -34.59
N CYS A 261 15.03 -36.59 -35.71
CA CYS A 261 14.09 -37.67 -36.03
C CYS A 261 14.37 -38.91 -35.16
N TYR A 262 13.43 -39.32 -34.31
CA TYR A 262 13.61 -40.42 -33.34
C TYR A 262 13.95 -41.79 -33.94
N LYS A 263 13.59 -42.03 -35.21
CA LYS A 263 13.82 -43.31 -35.91
C LYS A 263 14.78 -43.17 -37.11
N GLY A 264 15.52 -42.08 -37.17
CA GLY A 264 16.41 -41.77 -38.29
C GLY A 264 15.64 -41.31 -39.54
N CYS A 265 16.30 -41.39 -40.70
CA CYS A 265 15.81 -40.83 -41.96
C CYS A 265 15.24 -41.88 -42.91
N GLN A 266 14.33 -41.44 -43.78
CA GLN A 266 13.94 -42.19 -44.97
C GLN A 266 15.12 -42.36 -45.92
N ALA A 267 15.03 -43.40 -46.74
CA ALA A 267 16.01 -43.73 -47.77
C ALA A 267 16.33 -42.50 -48.66
N GLY A 268 17.61 -42.17 -48.80
CA GLY A 268 18.06 -41.02 -49.59
C GLY A 268 18.20 -39.70 -48.82
N TYR A 269 17.97 -39.69 -47.49
CA TYR A 269 18.14 -38.53 -46.62
C TYR A 269 19.06 -38.84 -45.44
N PHE A 270 19.74 -37.83 -44.90
CA PHE A 270 20.65 -37.97 -43.76
C PHE A 270 20.70 -36.70 -42.88
N GLY A 271 21.46 -36.80 -41.78
CA GLY A 271 21.57 -35.77 -40.75
C GLY A 271 20.52 -35.95 -39.64
N PRO A 272 20.66 -35.25 -38.51
CA PRO A 272 19.76 -35.42 -37.35
C PRO A 272 18.31 -35.03 -37.66
N THR A 273 18.11 -34.01 -38.50
CA THR A 273 16.78 -33.52 -38.91
C THR A 273 16.29 -34.07 -40.25
N CYS A 274 17.07 -34.94 -40.92
CA CYS A 274 16.73 -35.51 -42.23
C CYS A 274 16.36 -34.48 -43.32
N GLN A 275 16.92 -33.26 -43.25
CA GLN A 275 16.71 -32.21 -44.25
C GLN A 275 17.70 -32.30 -45.43
N GLN A 276 18.77 -33.10 -45.29
CA GLN A 276 19.82 -33.22 -46.29
C GLN A 276 19.58 -34.47 -47.16
N GLY A 277 19.43 -34.29 -48.47
CA GLY A 277 19.34 -35.39 -49.43
C GLY A 277 20.73 -35.91 -49.82
N CYS A 278 20.88 -37.22 -50.05
CA CYS A 278 22.14 -37.77 -50.54
C CYS A 278 22.44 -37.19 -51.96
N PRO A 279 23.68 -36.74 -52.23
CA PRO A 279 24.06 -36.23 -53.54
C PRO A 279 23.93 -37.31 -54.63
N ARG A 280 23.24 -36.98 -55.73
CA ARG A 280 22.86 -37.91 -56.83
C ARG A 280 24.00 -38.67 -57.52
N LYS A 281 25.28 -38.37 -57.23
CA LYS A 281 26.44 -39.01 -57.87
C LYS A 281 27.06 -40.19 -57.11
N LYS A 282 26.46 -40.66 -55.99
CA LYS A 282 26.95 -41.85 -55.23
C LYS A 282 25.81 -42.70 -54.65
N ASN A 283 24.92 -43.19 -55.52
CA ASN A 283 23.94 -44.21 -55.14
C ASN A 283 24.48 -45.59 -55.53
N GLN A 284 25.02 -46.36 -54.58
CA GLN A 284 25.14 -47.81 -54.75
C GLN A 284 24.05 -48.50 -53.92
N LEU A 285 23.28 -49.36 -54.60
CA LEU A 285 22.29 -50.24 -53.99
C LEU A 285 23.05 -51.34 -53.24
N SER A 286 23.12 -51.28 -51.90
CA SER A 286 23.67 -52.39 -51.12
C SER A 286 22.53 -53.29 -50.65
N THR A 287 22.50 -54.52 -51.15
CA THR A 287 21.57 -55.56 -50.72
C THR A 287 22.25 -56.38 -49.62
N THR A 288 21.77 -56.27 -48.39
CA THR A 288 22.15 -57.21 -47.32
C THR A 288 20.87 -57.91 -46.86
N ASN A 289 20.83 -59.24 -46.96
CA ASN A 289 19.70 -60.08 -46.55
C ASN A 289 18.34 -59.71 -47.21
N GLY A 290 18.33 -59.44 -48.52
CA GLY A 290 17.09 -59.30 -49.30
C GLY A 290 16.26 -58.04 -49.02
N LYS A 291 16.80 -57.05 -48.29
CA LYS A 291 16.17 -55.75 -48.08
C LYS A 291 17.04 -54.66 -48.70
N SER A 292 16.52 -53.98 -49.72
CA SER A 292 17.18 -52.81 -50.32
C SER A 292 17.04 -51.62 -49.36
N GLN A 293 18.16 -51.15 -48.80
CA GLN A 293 18.22 -49.91 -48.02
C GLN A 293 19.20 -48.94 -48.68
N ILE A 294 18.75 -47.70 -48.92
CA ILE A 294 19.63 -46.63 -49.40
C ILE A 294 20.40 -46.09 -48.20
N PHE A 295 21.66 -46.50 -48.06
CA PHE A 295 22.64 -45.79 -47.24
C PHE A 295 23.28 -44.71 -48.10
N CYS A 296 23.48 -43.49 -47.59
CA CYS A 296 24.42 -42.58 -48.24
C CYS A 296 25.80 -43.22 -48.13
N THR A 297 26.24 -43.99 -49.14
CA THR A 297 27.60 -44.52 -49.16
C THR A 297 28.52 -43.33 -49.40
N ARG A 298 29.13 -42.79 -48.33
CA ARG A 298 30.43 -42.14 -48.48
C ARG A 298 31.28 -43.14 -49.23
N THR A 299 31.81 -42.78 -50.40
CA THR A 299 33.04 -43.44 -50.84
C THR A 299 34.01 -43.31 -49.68
N PHE A 300 34.63 -44.42 -49.32
CA PHE A 300 35.89 -44.42 -48.60
C PHE A 300 36.87 -43.52 -49.35
N ASP A 301 36.92 -42.26 -48.97
CA ASP A 301 38.13 -41.46 -48.98
C ASP A 301 38.10 -40.74 -47.63
N GLU A 302 38.83 -41.34 -46.70
CA GLU A 302 39.26 -40.80 -45.42
C GLU A 302 38.29 -39.85 -44.71
N MET A 303 37.33 -40.44 -44.00
CA MET A 303 37.07 -39.95 -42.65
C MET A 303 37.53 -41.05 -41.71
N ARG A 304 38.83 -41.06 -41.45
CA ARG A 304 39.30 -41.42 -40.11
C ARG A 304 38.41 -40.62 -39.17
N ILE A 305 37.55 -41.30 -38.42
CA ILE A 305 37.34 -40.86 -37.05
C ILE A 305 38.74 -40.95 -36.47
N GLU A 306 39.49 -39.85 -36.53
CA GLU A 306 40.57 -39.70 -35.59
C GLU A 306 39.89 -39.72 -34.24
N ILE A 307 40.12 -40.82 -33.53
CA ILE A 307 39.95 -40.89 -32.08
C ILE A 307 41.04 -39.98 -31.48
N ASN A 308 41.06 -38.69 -31.82
CA ASN A 308 41.97 -37.66 -31.30
C ASN A 308 41.20 -36.45 -30.75
N GLY A 309 39.90 -36.60 -30.47
CA GLY A 309 39.06 -35.54 -29.91
C GLY A 309 38.18 -35.96 -28.74
N LEU A 310 38.48 -37.08 -28.06
CA LEU A 310 37.87 -37.39 -26.76
C LEU A 310 38.60 -36.57 -25.67
N PRO A 311 37.88 -35.90 -24.74
CA PRO A 311 38.51 -35.37 -23.53
C PRO A 311 39.36 -36.48 -22.90
N ARG A 312 40.58 -36.17 -22.45
CA ARG A 312 41.54 -37.17 -21.93
C ARG A 312 40.91 -38.09 -20.88
N ASP A 313 39.96 -37.55 -20.11
CA ASP A 313 39.24 -38.24 -19.06
C ASP A 313 38.40 -39.41 -19.60
N LEU A 314 37.66 -39.21 -20.70
CA LEU A 314 36.80 -40.24 -21.29
C LEU A 314 37.60 -41.31 -22.04
N ARG A 315 38.80 -40.98 -22.53
CA ARG A 315 39.74 -41.96 -23.10
C ARG A 315 40.24 -42.93 -22.02
N SER A 316 40.57 -42.41 -20.85
CA SER A 316 41.06 -43.22 -19.73
C SER A 316 40.01 -44.20 -19.19
N GLU A 317 38.74 -43.80 -19.18
CA GLU A 317 37.64 -44.67 -18.73
C GLU A 317 37.32 -45.79 -19.72
N ILE A 318 37.41 -45.51 -21.02
CA ILE A 318 37.24 -46.52 -22.07
C ILE A 318 38.35 -47.57 -22.02
N ASP A 319 39.59 -47.15 -21.78
CA ASP A 319 40.72 -48.08 -21.70
C ASP A 319 40.64 -48.94 -20.42
N ARG A 320 40.24 -48.35 -19.28
CA ARG A 320 39.93 -49.12 -18.05
C ARG A 320 38.79 -50.12 -18.24
N ALA A 321 37.73 -49.74 -18.96
CA ALA A 321 36.60 -50.62 -19.23
C ALA A 321 36.96 -51.79 -20.16
N LYS A 322 37.94 -51.61 -21.03
CA LYS A 322 38.48 -52.68 -21.89
C LYS A 322 39.39 -53.63 -21.11
N GLU A 323 40.22 -53.13 -20.21
CA GLU A 323 41.05 -53.97 -19.34
C GLU A 323 40.20 -54.85 -18.42
N LEU A 324 39.17 -54.26 -17.78
CA LEU A 324 38.26 -55.00 -16.91
C LEU A 324 37.50 -56.11 -17.64
N ARG A 325 37.11 -55.86 -18.91
CA ARG A 325 36.45 -56.88 -19.75
C ARG A 325 37.39 -58.05 -20.05
N ASN A 326 38.63 -57.77 -20.41
CA ASN A 326 39.63 -58.80 -20.67
C ASN A 326 39.96 -59.62 -19.42
N GLU A 327 39.90 -59.00 -18.24
CA GLU A 327 40.10 -59.67 -16.95
C GLU A 327 38.91 -60.60 -16.60
N ILE A 328 37.68 -60.13 -16.81
CA ILE A 328 36.46 -60.94 -16.65
C ILE A 328 36.45 -62.14 -17.61
N ASP A 329 36.88 -61.95 -18.86
CA ASP A 329 36.91 -63.03 -19.85
C ASP A 329 38.01 -64.06 -19.53
N ARG A 330 39.16 -63.64 -18.95
CA ARG A 330 40.19 -64.57 -18.44
C ARG A 330 39.73 -65.36 -17.23
N GLU A 331 39.02 -64.73 -16.29
CA GLU A 331 38.42 -65.40 -15.13
C GLU A 331 37.36 -66.44 -15.55
N ARG A 332 36.57 -66.13 -16.59
CA ARG A 332 35.59 -67.06 -17.15
C ARG A 332 36.22 -68.23 -17.91
N GLY A 333 37.36 -68.00 -18.57
CA GLY A 333 38.12 -69.05 -19.28
C GLY A 333 38.89 -70.02 -18.37
N ARG A 334 39.10 -69.68 -17.08
CA ARG A 334 39.80 -70.55 -16.09
C ARG A 334 38.89 -71.51 -15.32
N LYS A 335 37.56 -71.39 -15.48
CA LYS A 335 36.55 -72.20 -14.78
C LYS A 335 35.87 -73.26 -15.66
N ILE A 336 36.52 -73.64 -16.76
CA ILE A 336 36.11 -74.77 -17.62
C ILE A 336 37.22 -75.81 -17.62
#